data_AF-A0A1C7Z0T1-F1
#
_entry.id   AF-A0A1C7Z0T1-F1
#
_cell.length_a   1.000
_cell.length_b   1.000
_cell.length_c   1.000
_cell.angle_alpha   90.00
_cell.angle_beta   90.00
_cell.angle_gamma   90.00
#
_symmetry.space_group_name_H-M   'P 1'
#
loop_
_entity.id
_entity.type
_entity.pdbx_description
1 polymer ?
#
loop_
_entity_poly.entity_id
_entity_poly.type
_entity_poly.pdbx_seq_one_letter_code
_entity_poly.pdbx_strand_id
1 'polypeptide(L)' 'LRQVRPDSEHPDDHRLRRWLSRHGQKGAAVRLANRNLRIVWVLLQNDQTYRRQPAGCQEATMSH' A
#
# COMPACT_ATOMS: atom_id res chain seq x y z
N LEU A 1 14.98 -1.17 1.12
CA LEU A 1 13.65 -1.45 0.54
C LEU A 1 13.50 -2.97 0.44
N ARG A 2 12.77 -3.58 1.36
CA ARG A 2 12.56 -5.04 1.40
C ARG A 2 11.94 -5.45 0.06
N GLN A 3 12.61 -6.34 -0.67
CA GLN A 3 12.16 -6.79 -2.00
C GLN A 3 10.71 -7.25 -1.90
N VAL A 4 9.85 -6.64 -2.72
CA VAL A 4 8.47 -7.09 -2.93
C VAL A 4 8.58 -8.54 -3.37
N ARG A 5 8.02 -9.46 -2.56
CA ARG A 5 8.06 -10.88 -2.92
C ARG A 5 7.27 -11.03 -4.23
N PRO A 6 7.84 -11.70 -5.24
CA PRO A 6 7.21 -11.85 -6.55
C PRO A 6 5.88 -12.63 -6.49
N ASP A 7 5.62 -13.36 -5.41
CA ASP A 7 4.37 -14.11 -5.18
C ASP A 7 3.43 -13.46 -4.14
N SER A 8 3.63 -12.20 -3.78
CA SER A 8 2.70 -11.52 -2.88
C SER A 8 1.48 -11.02 -3.65
N GLU A 9 0.32 -11.61 -3.36
CA GLU A 9 -1.03 -11.18 -3.80
C GLU A 9 -1.54 -9.95 -3.04
N HIS A 10 -0.63 -9.18 -2.42
CA HIS A 10 -1.04 -8.03 -1.64
C HIS A 10 -1.51 -6.90 -2.58
N PRO A 11 -2.63 -6.23 -2.30
CA PRO A 11 -3.14 -5.17 -3.16
C PRO A 11 -2.15 -4.02 -3.39
N ASP A 12 -1.21 -3.81 -2.45
CA ASP A 12 -0.13 -2.84 -2.61
C ASP A 12 0.90 -3.28 -3.66
N ASP A 13 1.19 -4.58 -3.74
CA ASP A 13 2.13 -5.15 -4.72
C ASP A 13 1.55 -5.13 -6.14
N HIS A 14 0.23 -5.40 -6.29
CA HIS A 14 -0.48 -5.19 -7.57
C HIS A 14 -0.44 -3.73 -8.01
N ARG A 15 -0.55 -2.79 -7.07
CA ARG A 15 -0.49 -1.35 -7.37
C ARG A 15 0.91 -0.93 -7.78
N LEU A 16 1.93 -1.44 -7.08
CA LEU A 16 3.32 -1.19 -7.43
C LEU A 16 3.65 -1.71 -8.83
N ARG A 17 3.21 -2.93 -9.19
CA ARG A 17 3.37 -3.48 -10.55
C ARG A 17 2.69 -2.60 -11.60
N ARG A 18 1.49 -2.09 -11.32
CA ARG A 18 0.81 -1.13 -12.22
C ARG A 18 1.59 0.17 -12.38
N TRP A 19 2.18 0.70 -11.30
CA TRP A 19 3.00 1.91 -11.40
C TRP A 19 4.30 1.67 -12.15
N LEU A 20 4.94 0.51 -11.95
CA LEU A 20 6.13 0.11 -12.71
C LEU A 20 5.83 0.03 -14.20
N SER A 21 4.70 -0.57 -14.59
CA SER A 21 4.26 -0.66 -15.99
C SER A 21 3.96 0.71 -16.61
N ARG A 22 3.35 1.65 -15.87
CA ARG A 22 2.89 2.95 -16.44
C ARG A 22 3.91 4.08 -16.35
N HIS A 23 4.80 4.06 -15.36
CA HIS A 23 5.69 5.18 -15.03
C HIS A 23 7.15 4.77 -14.88
N GLY A 24 7.47 3.50 -15.13
CA GLY A 24 8.79 2.95 -14.91
C GLY A 24 9.20 2.95 -13.43
N GLN A 25 10.45 2.55 -13.18
CA GLN A 25 10.98 2.38 -11.84
C GLN A 25 10.99 3.68 -11.01
N LYS A 26 11.47 4.78 -11.60
CA LYS A 26 11.58 6.08 -10.90
C LYS A 26 10.20 6.60 -10.48
N GLY A 27 9.23 6.60 -11.40
CA GLY A 27 7.87 7.05 -11.10
C GLY A 27 7.15 6.14 -10.09
N ALA A 28 7.38 4.83 -10.15
CA ALA A 28 6.84 3.89 -9.18
C ALA A 28 7.42 4.12 -7.77
N ALA A 29 8.73 4.37 -7.66
CA ALA A 29 9.38 4.65 -6.38
C ALA A 29 8.85 5.93 -5.72
N VAL A 30 8.68 7.02 -6.50
CA VAL A 30 8.08 8.27 -6.00
C VAL A 30 6.65 8.03 -5.51
N ARG A 31 5.83 7.30 -6.28
CA ARG A 31 4.45 6.99 -5.88
C ARG A 31 4.38 6.11 -4.64
N LEU A 32 5.30 5.15 -4.50
CA LEU A 32 5.42 4.33 -3.30
C LEU A 32 5.78 5.17 -2.08
N ALA A 33 6.76 6.07 -2.20
CA ALA A 33 7.15 6.98 -1.12
C ALA A 33 5.98 7.88 -0.70
N ASN A 34 5.26 8.47 -1.68
CA ASN A 34 4.10 9.31 -1.41
C ASN A 34 2.96 8.54 -0.72
N ARG A 35 2.77 7.26 -1.06
CA ARG A 35 1.78 6.42 -0.38
C ARG A 35 2.20 6.10 1.05
N ASN A 36 3.46 5.73 1.26
CA ASN A 36 3.99 5.44 2.58
C ASN A 36 3.85 6.66 3.50
N LEU A 37 4.14 7.86 2.99
CA LEU A 37 3.95 9.11 3.72
C LEU A 37 2.50 9.34 4.12
N ARG A 38 1.53 9.11 3.21
CA ARG A 38 0.09 9.22 3.54
C ARG A 38 -0.34 8.24 4.63
N ILE A 39 0.20 7.02 4.64
CA ILE A 39 -0.09 6.03 5.68
C ILE A 39 0.46 6.52 7.02
N VAL A 40 1.73 6.91 7.08
CA VAL A 40 2.35 7.44 8.31
C VAL A 40 1.59 8.66 8.82
N TRP A 41 1.21 9.58 7.92
CA TRP A 41 0.43 10.75 8.31
C TRP A 41 -0.90 10.37 8.96
N VAL A 42 -1.67 9.47 8.34
CA VAL A 42 -2.94 9.00 8.94
C VAL A 42 -2.71 8.30 10.28
N LEU A 43 -1.67 7.46 10.39
CA LEU A 43 -1.35 6.76 11.62
C LEU A 43 -0.99 7.71 12.75
N LEU A 44 -0.17 8.74 12.47
CA LEU A 44 0.18 9.78 13.43
C LEU A 44 -1.04 10.58 13.89
N GLN A 45 -1.98 10.87 12.98
CA GLN A 45 -3.21 11.59 13.33
C GLN A 45 -4.16 10.77 14.22
N ASN A 46 -4.10 9.44 14.16
CA ASN A 46 -5.02 8.56 14.88
C ASN A 46 -4.36 7.78 16.03
N ASP A 47 -3.08 8.06 16.34
CA ASP A 47 -2.26 7.30 17.29
C ASP A 47 -2.31 5.77 17.06
N GLN A 48 -2.30 5.39 15.77
CA GLN A 48 -2.40 4.00 15.34
C GLN A 48 -1.04 3.44 14.96
N THR A 49 -0.83 2.15 15.24
CA THR A 49 0.34 1.42 14.75
C THR A 49 0.05 0.80 13.38
N TYR A 50 0.99 0.90 12.45
CA TYR A 50 0.83 0.29 11.12
C TYR A 50 0.62 -1.22 11.23
N ARG A 51 -0.57 -1.68 10.84
CA ARG A 51 -0.86 -3.10 10.69
C ARG A 51 -1.06 -3.37 9.21
N ARG A 52 -0.17 -4.17 8.62
CA ARG A 52 -0.34 -4.65 7.24
C ARG A 52 -1.64 -5.46 7.20
N GLN A 53 -2.67 -4.89 6.60
CA GLN A 53 -3.97 -5.55 6.53
C GLN A 53 -3.83 -6.77 5.61
N PRO A 54 -4.12 -8.00 6.11
CA PRO A 54 -4.19 -9.17 5.23
C PRO A 54 -5.31 -8.91 4.23
N ALA A 55 -5.05 -9.21 2.96
CA ALA A 55 -6.06 -9.17 1.91
C ALA A 55 -7.16 -10.17 2.30
N GLY A 56 -8.25 -9.66 2.90
CA GLY A 56 -9.28 -10.49 3.53
C GLY A 56 -10.26 -9.73 4.42
N CYS A 57 -9.91 -8.55 4.93
CA CYS A 57 -10.87 -7.72 5.69
C CYS A 57 -11.23 -6.42 4.97
N GLN A 58 -11.71 -6.53 3.73
CA GLN A 58 -12.72 -5.59 3.22
C GLN A 58 -14.04 -6.36 3.16
N GLU A 59 -14.49 -6.82 4.31
CA GLU A 59 -15.85 -7.32 4.48
C GLU A 59 -16.54 -6.39 5.47
N ALA A 60 -17.65 -5.82 5.00
CA ALA A 60 -18.66 -5.08 5.75
C ALA A 60 -18.20 -3.82 6.52
N THR A 61 -18.26 -2.67 5.83
CA THR A 61 -18.90 -1.50 6.44
C THR A 61 -20.00 -1.01 5.50
N MET A 62 -20.96 -1.90 5.26
CA MET A 62 -22.31 -1.55 4.83
C MET A 62 -23.26 -2.07 5.92
N SER A 63 -24.15 -1.18 6.37
CA SER A 63 -25.17 -1.34 7.43
C SER A 63 -24.64 -1.08 8.85
N HIS A 64 -25.22 -0.18 9.65
CA HIS A 64 -26.62 0.22 9.74
C HIS A 64 -26.79 1.68 10.16
#